data_AF-A0A7X4F792-F1
#
_entry.id   AF-A0A7X4F792-F1
#
_cell.length_a   1.000
_cell.length_b   1.000
_cell.length_c   1.000
_cell.angle_alpha   90.00
_cell.angle_beta   90.00
_cell.angle_gamma   90.00
#
_symmetry.space_group_name_H-M   'P 1'
#
loop_
_entity.id
_entity.type
_entity.pdbx_description
1 polymer ?
#
loop_
_entity_poly.entity_id
_entity_poly.type
_entity_poly.pdbx_seq_one_letter_code
_entity_poly.pdbx_strand_id
1 'polypeptide(L)'
;MERMQREAQTMKIYGTWDTLLIEQLAEQENVSGYLSAVMEEYQFHGNFTTVQLALRYVVEAQGGISKLAKRTDIDPQLLSKVLASEKAPRIDTLRTVLSALGCCLSITSLETVSTHINAATEESTSAPLRKTNANLELDEYHASTE
;
A
#
# COMPACT_ATOMS: atom_id res chain seq x y z
N MET A 1 1.24 -47.17 -11.60
CA MET A 1 1.53 -46.02 -12.49
C MET A 1 0.43 -44.95 -12.51
N GLU A 2 -0.85 -45.29 -12.29
CA GLU A 2 -1.96 -44.31 -12.34
C GLU A 2 -2.09 -43.36 -11.13
N ARG A 3 -1.45 -43.64 -9.99
CA ARG A 3 -1.41 -42.68 -8.87
C ARG A 3 -0.50 -41.48 -9.15
N MET A 4 0.54 -41.70 -9.96
CA MET A 4 1.53 -40.68 -10.35
C MET A 4 0.97 -39.68 -11.38
N GLN A 5 -0.03 -40.09 -12.16
CA GLN A 5 -0.72 -39.20 -13.10
C GLN A 5 -1.80 -38.32 -12.44
N ARG A 6 -2.34 -38.74 -11.29
CA ARG A 6 -3.28 -37.90 -10.52
C ARG A 6 -2.59 -36.75 -9.79
N GLU A 7 -1.33 -36.91 -9.39
CA GLU A 7 -0.52 -35.85 -8.77
C GLU A 7 0.01 -34.84 -9.80
N ALA A 8 0.25 -35.29 -11.04
CA ALA A 8 0.59 -34.39 -12.15
C ALA A 8 -0.59 -33.48 -12.58
N GLN A 9 -1.84 -33.86 -12.24
CA GLN A 9 -3.03 -33.07 -12.53
C GLN A 9 -3.31 -31.99 -11.46
N THR A 10 -2.71 -32.08 -10.26
CA THR A 10 -2.99 -31.15 -9.15
C THR A 10 -2.13 -29.89 -9.14
N MET A 11 -1.09 -29.84 -9.97
CA MET A 11 -0.29 -28.63 -10.13
C MET A 11 -0.90 -27.77 -11.24
N LYS A 12 -2.12 -27.28 -11.01
CA LYS A 12 -2.65 -26.11 -11.72
C LYS A 12 -1.57 -25.05 -11.57
N ILE A 13 -0.93 -24.76 -12.68
CA ILE A 13 0.14 -23.77 -12.82
C ILE A 13 -0.39 -22.49 -12.20
N TYR A 14 0.06 -22.16 -10.99
CA TYR A 14 -0.08 -20.81 -10.45
C TYR A 14 0.52 -19.92 -11.54
N GLY A 15 -0.29 -19.09 -12.18
CA GLY A 15 0.18 -18.22 -13.25
C GLY A 15 1.42 -17.45 -12.79
N THR A 16 2.30 -17.08 -13.72
CA THR A 16 3.42 -16.18 -13.40
C THR A 16 2.88 -14.98 -12.63
N TRP A 17 3.65 -14.44 -11.68
CA TRP A 17 3.24 -13.29 -10.87
C TRP A 17 2.66 -12.14 -11.73
N ASP A 18 3.25 -11.89 -12.90
CA ASP A 18 2.76 -10.92 -13.89
C ASP A 18 1.31 -11.19 -14.34
N THR A 19 0.96 -12.45 -14.62
CA THR A 19 -0.37 -12.84 -15.08
C THR A 19 -1.41 -12.62 -14.00
N LEU A 20 -1.11 -13.05 -12.76
CA LEU A 20 -2.01 -12.85 -11.63
C LEU A 20 -2.20 -11.35 -11.32
N LEU A 21 -1.13 -10.57 -11.40
CA LEU A 21 -1.18 -9.13 -11.21
C LEU A 21 -2.06 -8.45 -12.28
N ILE A 22 -1.89 -8.80 -13.55
CA ILE A 22 -2.71 -8.27 -14.65
C ILE A 22 -4.19 -8.61 -14.46
N GLU A 23 -4.50 -9.84 -14.02
CA GLU A 23 -5.87 -10.24 -13.70
C GLU A 23 -6.49 -9.40 -12.57
N GLN A 24 -5.74 -9.16 -11.48
CA GLN A 24 -6.22 -8.33 -10.38
C GLN A 24 -6.42 -6.86 -10.77
N LEU A 25 -5.56 -6.33 -11.65
CA LEU A 25 -5.62 -4.94 -12.11
C LEU A 25 -6.68 -4.69 -13.19
N ALA A 26 -7.43 -5.71 -13.60
CA ALA A 26 -8.55 -5.55 -14.53
C ALA A 26 -9.69 -4.71 -13.91
N GLU A 27 -9.85 -4.79 -12.58
CA GLU A 27 -10.81 -3.99 -11.84
C GLU A 27 -10.21 -2.63 -11.46
N GLN A 28 -10.97 -1.56 -11.73
CA GLN A 28 -10.49 -0.19 -11.56
C GLN A 28 -10.15 0.16 -10.10
N GLU A 29 -10.83 -0.47 -9.14
CA GLU A 29 -10.59 -0.25 -7.70
C GLU A 29 -9.19 -0.72 -7.25
N ASN A 30 -8.66 -1.76 -7.89
CA ASN A 30 -7.34 -2.29 -7.58
C ASN A 30 -6.21 -1.41 -8.15
N VAL A 31 -6.48 -0.67 -9.22
CA VAL A 31 -5.49 0.19 -9.89
C VAL A 31 -5.00 1.31 -8.98
N SER A 32 -5.90 2.03 -8.30
CA SER A 32 -5.51 3.15 -7.46
C SER A 32 -4.68 2.70 -6.25
N GLY A 33 -5.07 1.59 -5.60
CA GLY A 33 -4.32 1.05 -4.47
C GLY A 33 -2.92 0.60 -4.87
N TYR A 34 -2.82 -0.11 -5.99
CA TYR A 34 -1.53 -0.56 -6.53
C TYR A 34 -0.61 0.59 -6.92
N LEU A 35 -1.11 1.60 -7.65
CA LEU A 35 -0.30 2.75 -8.04
C LEU A 35 0.09 3.61 -6.84
N SER A 36 -0.75 3.72 -5.81
CA SER A 36 -0.38 4.40 -4.56
C SER A 36 0.79 3.71 -3.87
N ALA A 37 0.73 2.38 -3.69
CA ALA A 37 1.82 1.61 -3.08
C ALA A 37 3.14 1.75 -3.86
N VAL A 38 3.06 1.77 -5.19
CA VAL A 38 4.25 1.98 -6.04
C VAL A 38 4.81 3.41 -5.91
N MET A 39 3.95 4.42 -5.73
CA MET A 39 4.40 5.80 -5.51
C MET A 39 5.05 5.99 -4.13
N GLU A 40 4.56 5.28 -3.10
CA GLU A 40 5.20 5.25 -1.77
C GLU A 40 6.62 4.65 -1.85
N GLU A 41 6.75 3.51 -2.53
CA GLU A 41 8.06 2.88 -2.80
C GLU A 41 9.00 3.83 -3.56
N TYR A 42 8.49 4.52 -4.59
CA TYR A 42 9.25 5.53 -5.33
C TYR A 42 9.68 6.70 -4.44
N GLN A 43 8.85 7.13 -3.50
CA GLN A 43 9.19 8.23 -2.59
C GLN A 43 10.34 7.85 -1.65
N PHE A 44 10.42 6.58 -1.24
CA PHE A 44 11.49 6.09 -0.37
C PHE A 44 12.80 5.81 -1.14
N HIS A 45 12.72 5.17 -2.31
CA HIS A 45 13.89 4.69 -3.05
C HIS A 45 14.32 5.55 -4.23
N GLY A 46 13.46 6.46 -4.72
CA GLY A 46 13.73 7.32 -5.88
C GLY A 46 13.83 6.60 -7.22
N ASN A 47 13.44 5.32 -7.30
CA ASN A 47 13.58 4.50 -8.50
C ASN A 47 12.33 4.58 -9.40
N PHE A 48 12.39 5.41 -10.44
CA PHE A 48 11.26 5.58 -11.34
C PHE A 48 10.95 4.32 -12.19
N THR A 49 11.91 3.43 -12.41
CA THR A 49 11.69 2.19 -13.18
C THR A 49 10.58 1.33 -12.54
N THR A 50 10.43 1.37 -11.22
CA THR A 50 9.33 0.69 -10.51
C THR A 50 7.97 1.27 -10.90
N VAL A 51 7.85 2.60 -10.94
CA VAL A 51 6.63 3.31 -11.38
C VAL A 51 6.34 3.01 -12.85
N GLN A 52 7.36 3.07 -13.70
CA GLN A 52 7.25 2.77 -15.12
C GLN A 52 6.72 1.35 -15.35
N LEU A 53 7.27 0.36 -14.63
CA LEU A 53 6.86 -1.04 -14.74
C LEU A 53 5.41 -1.23 -14.26
N ALA A 54 5.04 -0.61 -13.14
CA ALA A 54 3.67 -0.63 -12.66
C ALA A 54 2.67 -0.05 -13.66
N LEU A 55 3.01 1.09 -14.29
CA LEU A 55 2.19 1.68 -15.34
C LEU A 55 2.00 0.73 -16.53
N ARG A 56 3.02 -0.06 -16.90
CA ARG A 56 2.89 -1.08 -17.95
C ARG A 56 1.90 -2.16 -17.58
N TYR A 57 1.97 -2.71 -16.37
CA TYR A 57 1.03 -3.73 -15.91
C TYR A 57 -0.41 -3.22 -15.89
N VAL A 58 -0.63 -2.00 -15.38
CA VAL A 58 -1.96 -1.38 -15.38
C VAL A 58 -2.46 -1.16 -16.80
N VAL A 59 -1.63 -0.66 -17.71
CA VAL A 59 -2.01 -0.45 -19.11
C VAL A 59 -2.39 -1.77 -19.78
N GLU A 60 -1.63 -2.84 -19.55
CA GLU A 60 -1.92 -4.17 -20.08
C GLU A 60 -3.26 -4.70 -19.55
N ALA A 61 -3.47 -4.63 -18.23
CA ALA A 61 -4.72 -5.03 -17.57
C ALA A 61 -5.95 -4.27 -18.08
N GLN A 62 -5.76 -3.01 -18.50
CA GLN A 62 -6.81 -2.15 -19.06
C GLN A 62 -7.07 -2.38 -20.55
N GLY A 63 -6.47 -3.43 -21.14
CA GLY A 63 -6.63 -3.81 -22.55
C GLY A 63 -5.61 -3.15 -23.49
N GLY A 64 -4.48 -2.71 -22.94
CA GLY A 64 -3.31 -2.24 -23.67
C GLY A 64 -3.36 -0.77 -24.11
N ILE A 65 -2.23 -0.32 -24.65
CA ILE A 65 -1.97 1.07 -25.11
C ILE A 65 -3.05 1.54 -26.09
N SER A 66 -3.41 0.71 -27.07
CA SER A 66 -4.37 1.07 -28.11
C SER A 66 -5.77 1.32 -27.57
N LYS A 67 -6.23 0.53 -26.59
CA LYS A 67 -7.56 0.70 -26.00
C LYS A 67 -7.58 1.91 -25.07
N LEU A 68 -6.50 2.10 -24.31
CA LEU A 68 -6.34 3.25 -23.43
C LEU A 68 -6.34 4.56 -24.23
N ALA A 69 -5.49 4.67 -25.26
CA ALA A 69 -5.37 5.86 -26.09
C ALA A 69 -6.71 6.26 -26.74
N LYS A 70 -7.49 5.29 -27.23
CA LYS A 70 -8.82 5.54 -27.80
C LYS A 70 -9.82 6.06 -26.78
N ARG A 71 -9.76 5.57 -25.53
CA ARG A 71 -10.69 5.97 -24.46
C ARG A 71 -10.39 7.36 -23.92
N THR A 72 -9.14 7.81 -24.01
CA THR A 72 -8.64 8.99 -23.29
C THR A 72 -8.18 10.12 -24.20
N ASP A 73 -8.27 9.94 -25.52
CA ASP A 73 -7.82 10.90 -26.55
C ASP A 73 -6.34 11.32 -26.39
N ILE A 74 -5.52 10.41 -25.86
CA ILE A 74 -4.08 10.59 -25.72
C ILE A 74 -3.38 10.00 -26.94
N ASP A 75 -2.37 10.71 -27.44
CA ASP A 75 -1.47 10.19 -28.47
C ASP A 75 -0.82 8.85 -28.03
N PRO A 76 -1.05 7.74 -28.75
CA PRO A 76 -0.43 6.45 -28.46
C PRO A 76 1.11 6.52 -28.42
N GLN A 77 1.73 7.42 -29.20
CA GLN A 77 3.18 7.63 -29.20
C GLN A 77 3.65 8.25 -27.88
N LEU A 78 2.91 9.22 -27.35
CA LEU A 78 3.19 9.79 -26.03
C LEU A 78 3.09 8.73 -24.95
N LEU A 79 2.00 7.94 -24.96
CA LEU A 79 1.78 6.88 -23.98
C LEU A 79 2.89 5.82 -24.06
N SER A 80 3.22 5.35 -25.26
CA SER A 80 4.32 4.41 -25.49
C SER A 80 5.66 4.97 -25.01
N LYS A 81 5.95 6.25 -25.29
CA LYS A 81 7.19 6.90 -24.85
C LYS A 81 7.30 6.97 -23.33
N VAL A 82 6.22 7.30 -22.63
CA VAL A 82 6.21 7.32 -21.15
C VAL A 82 6.44 5.92 -20.60
N LEU A 83 5.78 4.92 -21.16
CA LEU A 83 5.94 3.53 -20.75
C LEU A 83 7.33 2.98 -21.10
N ALA A 84 8.00 3.50 -22.14
CA ALA A 84 9.33 3.08 -22.57
C ALA A 84 10.49 3.82 -21.87
N SER A 85 10.24 5.01 -21.32
CA SER A 85 11.26 5.85 -20.70
C SER A 85 11.62 5.42 -19.27
N GLU A 86 12.90 5.16 -19.04
CA GLU A 86 13.47 4.95 -17.69
C GLU A 86 13.55 6.25 -16.86
N LYS A 87 13.42 7.40 -17.52
CA LYS A 87 13.41 8.71 -16.85
C LYS A 87 11.99 9.11 -16.48
N ALA A 88 11.86 9.72 -15.31
CA ALA A 88 10.61 10.30 -14.85
C ALA A 88 10.06 11.32 -15.87
N PRO A 89 8.79 11.19 -16.28
CA PRO A 89 8.16 12.13 -17.19
C PRO A 89 7.95 13.48 -16.49
N ARG A 90 7.69 14.53 -17.28
CA ARG A 90 7.24 15.81 -16.73
C ARG A 90 5.92 15.61 -15.98
N ILE A 91 5.67 16.43 -14.96
CA ILE A 91 4.46 16.32 -14.14
C ILE A 91 3.17 16.40 -14.96
N ASP A 92 3.15 17.23 -16.01
CA ASP A 92 2.00 17.33 -16.93
C ASP A 92 1.74 16.01 -17.67
N THR A 93 2.80 15.34 -18.08
CA THR A 93 2.74 14.05 -18.75
C THR A 93 2.29 12.95 -17.79
N LEU A 94 2.84 12.93 -16.57
CA LEU A 94 2.41 12.00 -15.53
C LEU A 94 0.93 12.18 -15.19
N ARG A 95 0.49 13.43 -14.98
CA ARG A 95 -0.91 13.79 -14.73
C ARG A 95 -1.81 13.25 -15.84
N THR A 96 -1.42 13.46 -17.11
CA THR A 96 -2.18 13.02 -18.28
C THR A 96 -2.33 11.50 -18.32
N VAL A 97 -1.25 10.76 -18.08
CA VAL A 97 -1.28 9.28 -18.04
C VAL A 97 -2.11 8.77 -16.86
N LEU A 98 -1.93 9.34 -15.66
CA LEU A 98 -2.72 8.95 -14.49
C LEU A 98 -4.22 9.21 -14.70
N SER A 99 -4.59 10.37 -15.25
CA SER A 99 -5.99 10.68 -15.54
C SER A 99 -6.60 9.68 -16.53
N ALA A 100 -5.84 9.23 -17.52
CA ALA A 100 -6.26 8.18 -18.44
C ALA A 100 -6.51 6.83 -17.77
N LEU A 101 -5.75 6.55 -16.71
CA LEU A 101 -5.91 5.38 -15.86
C LEU A 101 -6.94 5.58 -14.74
N GLY A 102 -7.67 6.71 -14.71
CA GLY A 102 -8.67 7.02 -13.69
C GLY A 102 -8.07 7.36 -12.32
N CYS A 103 -6.82 7.83 -12.28
CA CYS A 103 -6.10 8.24 -11.08
C CYS A 103 -5.68 9.72 -11.13
N CYS A 104 -5.35 10.30 -9.98
CA CYS A 104 -4.81 11.64 -9.87
C CYS A 104 -3.67 11.70 -8.83
N LEU A 105 -2.86 12.76 -8.91
CA LEU A 105 -1.90 13.07 -7.85
C LEU A 105 -2.62 13.82 -6.73
N SER A 106 -2.31 13.46 -5.49
CA SER A 106 -2.82 14.13 -4.29
C SER A 106 -1.65 14.55 -3.40
N ILE A 107 -1.85 15.60 -2.61
CA ILE A 107 -0.90 16.04 -1.60
C ILE A 107 -1.54 15.75 -0.25
N THR A 108 -0.84 14.97 0.56
CA THR A 108 -1.19 14.68 1.94
C THR A 108 -0.06 15.13 2.86
N SER A 109 -0.36 15.35 4.14
CA SER A 109 0.71 15.57 5.11
C SER A 109 1.52 14.30 5.25
N LEU A 110 2.85 14.43 5.31
CA LEU A 110 3.69 13.35 5.83
C LEU A 110 3.32 13.24 7.31
N GLU A 111 2.61 12.19 7.70
CA GLU A 111 2.42 11.94 9.13
C GLU A 111 3.81 11.73 9.72
N THR A 112 4.30 12.73 10.46
CA THR A 112 5.52 12.59 11.22
C THR A 112 5.25 11.46 12.21
N VAL A 113 5.87 10.30 11.98
CA VAL A 113 5.89 9.24 12.98
C VAL A 113 6.51 9.86 14.21
N SER A 114 5.68 10.22 15.19
CA SER A 114 6.13 10.56 16.52
C SER A 114 6.72 9.29 17.11
N THR A 115 8.01 9.09 16.90
CA THR A 115 8.82 8.15 17.66
C THR A 115 8.82 8.58 19.11
N HIS A 116 7.83 8.12 19.86
CA HIS A 116 7.90 8.03 21.31
C HIS A 116 7.77 6.57 21.71
N ILE A 117 8.92 5.88 21.70
CA ILE A 117 9.12 4.70 22.53
C ILE A 117 9.57 5.23 23.90
N ASN A 118 8.70 5.02 24.90
CA ASN A 118 8.92 4.99 26.34
C ASN A 118 9.36 6.28 27.08
N ALA A 119 8.39 6.94 27.71
CA ALA A 119 8.57 7.45 29.06
C ALA A 119 7.68 6.60 29.98
N ALA A 120 8.31 5.93 30.95
CA ALA A 120 7.64 5.20 32.01
C ALA A 120 6.63 6.10 32.73
N THR A 121 5.45 5.56 33.05
CA THR A 121 4.93 5.34 34.42
C THR A 121 3.44 4.96 34.31
N GLU A 122 3.12 3.73 34.73
CA GLU A 122 1.91 3.23 35.43
C GLU A 122 0.64 4.12 35.35
N GLU A 123 -0.53 3.67 34.91
CA GLU A 123 -1.37 2.64 35.55
C GLU A 123 -2.34 1.99 34.55
N SER A 124 -2.29 0.66 34.46
CA SER A 124 -3.47 -0.17 34.23
C SER A 124 -3.39 -1.29 35.26
N THR A 125 -4.05 -1.09 36.40
CA THR A 125 -4.49 -2.21 37.21
C THR A 125 -5.99 -2.08 37.40
N SER A 126 -6.68 -2.93 36.65
CA SER A 126 -8.00 -3.47 36.91
C SER A 126 -8.48 -3.39 38.36
N ALA A 127 -9.71 -2.92 38.58
CA ALA A 127 -10.53 -3.48 39.64
C ALA A 127 -12.03 -3.21 39.39
N PRO A 128 -12.85 -4.24 39.18
CA PRO A 128 -14.28 -4.09 39.27
C PRO A 128 -14.78 -4.80 40.53
N LEU A 129 -14.90 -4.13 41.69
CA LEU A 129 -15.68 -4.67 42.81
C LEU A 129 -16.31 -3.58 43.70
N ARG A 130 -17.65 -3.62 43.72
CA ARG A 130 -18.61 -3.37 44.83
C ARG A 130 -18.17 -2.60 46.08
N LYS A 131 -19.04 -1.63 46.45
CA LYS A 131 -19.63 -1.28 47.78
C LYS A 131 -18.90 -1.89 49.01
N THR A 132 -18.51 -1.18 50.07
CA THR A 132 -19.26 -0.24 50.94
C THR A 132 -18.28 0.40 51.94
N ASN A 133 -18.42 1.71 52.18
CA ASN A 133 -18.33 2.45 53.46
C ASN A 133 -17.80 1.74 54.72
N ALA A 134 -16.75 2.29 55.34
CA ALA A 134 -16.66 2.63 56.78
C ALA A 134 -15.29 3.24 57.16
N ASN A 135 -15.33 4.44 57.76
CA ASN A 135 -14.60 4.98 58.93
C ASN A 135 -13.09 4.74 59.16
N LEU A 136 -12.42 5.86 59.55
CA LEU A 136 -11.36 6.07 60.57
C LEU A 136 -10.24 5.00 60.69
N GLU A 137 -8.96 5.34 60.76
CA GLU A 137 -8.32 6.18 61.78
C GLU A 137 -6.89 6.52 61.31
N LEU A 138 -6.48 7.77 61.50
CA LEU A 138 -5.07 8.17 61.41
C LEU A 138 -4.42 7.83 62.74
N ASP A 139 -3.42 6.96 62.73
CA ASP A 139 -2.41 6.93 63.79
C ASP A 139 -1.02 6.95 63.16
N GLU A 140 -0.32 8.06 63.44
CA GLU A 140 1.12 8.17 63.45
C GLU A 140 1.74 7.00 64.22
N TYR A 141 2.92 6.51 63.83
CA TYR A 141 4.06 6.43 64.75
C TYR A 141 5.36 6.01 64.04
N HIS A 142 6.26 6.99 63.98
CA HIS A 142 7.69 6.96 64.27
C HIS A 142 8.67 5.96 63.59
N ALA A 143 9.60 6.61 62.90
CA ALA A 143 10.99 6.26 62.66
C ALA A 143 11.68 5.40 63.74
N SER A 144 12.55 4.50 63.28
CA SER A 144 13.87 4.25 63.88
C SER A 144 14.83 3.68 62.84
N THR A 145 15.92 4.41 62.65
CA THR A 145 17.20 4.02 62.06
C THR A 145 17.90 2.98 62.93
N GLU A 146 18.41 1.93 62.30
CA GLU A 146 19.83 1.50 62.36
C GLU A 146 20.13 0.51 61.22
#